data_AF-A0ABD5QIU5-F1
#
_entry.id   AF-A0ABD5QIU5-F1
#
_cell.length_a   1.000
_cell.length_b   1.000
_cell.length_c   1.000
_cell.angle_alpha   90.00
_cell.angle_beta   90.00
_cell.angle_gamma   90.00
#
_symmetry.space_group_name_H-M   'P 1'
#
loop_
_entity.id
_entity.type
_entity.pdbx_description
1 polymer ?
#
loop_
_entity_poly.entity_id
_entity_poly.type
_entity_poly.pdbx_seq_one_letter_code
_entity_poly.pdbx_strand_id
1 'polypeptide(L)'
;MHVLDSSAFIHDFHTTERTATIPMVREELTDESAYRYDAMEGSGMYVHIPDDDTFETVRRAAKESGDLAELSETDVRLVAAAFELDAVLVTDDYAMQNVAEKLNVDVEVIAREGIEEQRDWRFQCQGCGREFDEEKERCPICGSELARKNPS
;
A
#
# COMPACT_ATOMS: atom_id res chain seq x y z
N MET A 1 18.16 3.38 6.43
CA MET A 1 17.98 3.64 4.98
C MET A 1 16.66 3.04 4.57
N HIS A 2 15.91 3.72 3.69
CA HIS A 2 14.63 3.27 3.17
C HIS A 2 14.74 2.91 1.69
N VAL A 3 14.24 1.74 1.30
CA VAL A 3 14.02 1.36 -0.10
C VAL A 3 12.55 1.61 -0.43
N LEU A 4 12.31 2.51 -1.38
CA LEU A 4 10.98 3.01 -1.71
C LEU A 4 10.37 2.23 -2.88
N ASP A 5 9.22 1.63 -2.63
CA ASP A 5 8.31 1.08 -3.63
C ASP A 5 7.52 2.18 -4.35
N SER A 6 6.88 1.86 -5.47
CA SER A 6 5.97 2.73 -6.24
C SER A 6 4.91 3.38 -5.33
N SER A 7 4.36 2.60 -4.39
CA SER A 7 3.40 3.07 -3.38
C SER A 7 3.90 4.27 -2.57
N ALA A 8 5.19 4.34 -2.24
CA ALA A 8 5.78 5.46 -1.48
C ALA A 8 5.76 6.77 -2.29
N PHE A 9 5.95 6.72 -3.61
CA PHE A 9 5.86 7.90 -4.47
C PHE A 9 4.41 8.31 -4.75
N ILE A 10 3.50 7.33 -4.84
CA ILE A 10 2.07 7.57 -5.04
C ILE A 10 1.48 8.29 -3.82
N HIS A 11 1.88 7.90 -2.61
CA HIS A 11 1.34 8.41 -1.36
C HIS A 11 2.17 9.52 -0.70
N ASP A 12 3.11 10.13 -1.43
CA ASP A 12 3.93 11.25 -0.96
C ASP A 12 4.67 10.93 0.36
N PHE A 13 5.26 9.75 0.45
CA PHE A 13 5.98 9.32 1.65
C PHE A 13 7.14 10.26 1.96
N HIS A 14 7.28 10.63 3.24
CA HIS A 14 8.32 11.53 3.71
C HIS A 14 9.18 10.86 4.78
N THR A 15 10.50 11.00 4.63
CA THR A 15 11.46 10.53 5.62
C THR A 15 12.69 11.43 5.66
N THR A 16 13.36 11.47 6.81
CA THR A 16 14.68 12.11 6.96
C THR A 16 15.84 11.16 6.73
N GLU A 17 15.55 9.86 6.62
CA GLU A 17 16.54 8.82 6.36
C GLU A 17 17.04 8.87 4.92
N ARG A 18 18.20 8.26 4.66
CA ARG A 18 18.66 8.04 3.28
C ARG A 18 17.67 7.16 2.54
N THR A 19 17.30 7.54 1.32
CA THR A 19 16.38 6.81 0.46
C THR A 19 17.09 6.16 -0.71
N ALA A 20 16.56 5.02 -1.14
CA ALA A 20 16.96 4.32 -2.34
C ALA A 20 15.72 3.74 -3.05
N THR A 21 15.85 3.40 -4.32
CA THR A 21 14.83 2.66 -5.09
C THR A 21 15.51 1.97 -6.28
N ILE A 22 14.75 1.30 -7.14
CA ILE A 22 15.25 0.63 -8.34
C ILE A 22 14.79 1.35 -9.61
N PRO A 23 15.51 1.25 -10.74
CA PRO A 23 15.13 1.93 -11.98
C PRO A 23 13.72 1.58 -12.49
N MET A 24 13.26 0.34 -12.29
CA MET A 24 11.95 -0.13 -12.78
C MET A 24 10.77 0.58 -12.13
N VAL A 25 10.91 1.04 -10.87
CA VAL A 25 9.86 1.81 -10.20
C VAL A 25 9.52 3.06 -11.01
N ARG A 26 10.52 3.72 -11.62
CA ARG A 26 10.27 4.90 -12.45
C ARG A 26 9.36 4.64 -13.65
N GLU A 27 9.37 3.42 -14.19
CA GLU A 27 8.58 3.02 -15.35
C GLU A 27 7.10 2.82 -15.00
N GLU A 28 6.79 2.52 -13.73
CA GLU A 28 5.43 2.33 -13.22
C GLU A 28 4.75 3.65 -12.85
N LEU A 29 5.54 4.68 -12.53
CA LEU A 29 5.04 5.97 -12.05
C LEU A 29 4.56 6.87 -13.19
N THR A 30 3.43 7.53 -12.96
CA THR A 30 2.86 8.54 -13.87
C THR A 30 2.58 9.86 -13.15
N ASP A 31 2.42 10.93 -13.94
CA ASP A 31 1.97 12.25 -13.48
C ASP A 31 2.74 12.74 -12.23
N GLU A 32 2.02 13.09 -11.16
CA GLU A 32 2.59 13.62 -9.92
C GLU A 32 3.60 12.68 -9.28
N SER A 33 3.34 11.37 -9.30
CA SER A 33 4.24 10.38 -8.70
C SER A 33 5.58 10.28 -9.43
N ALA A 34 5.57 10.43 -10.77
CA ALA A 34 6.79 10.50 -11.57
C ALA A 34 7.61 11.76 -11.26
N TYR A 35 6.96 12.92 -11.10
CA TYR A 35 7.65 14.15 -10.70
C TYR A 35 8.27 14.05 -9.30
N ARG A 36 7.61 13.36 -8.36
CA ARG A 36 8.16 13.09 -7.01
C ARG A 36 9.40 12.23 -7.08
N TYR A 37 9.39 11.16 -7.89
CA TYR A 37 10.59 10.36 -8.13
C TYR A 37 11.74 11.23 -8.65
N ASP A 38 11.50 11.98 -9.73
CA ASP A 38 12.53 12.78 -10.39
C ASP A 38 13.11 13.84 -9.42
N ALA A 39 12.27 14.41 -8.55
CA ALA A 39 12.68 15.34 -7.51
C ALA A 39 13.52 14.66 -6.40
N MET A 40 13.13 13.47 -5.94
CA MET A 40 13.88 12.71 -4.94
C MET A 40 15.23 12.26 -5.48
N GLU A 41 15.29 11.78 -6.73
CA GLU A 41 16.53 11.43 -7.43
C GLU A 41 17.45 12.66 -7.51
N GLY A 42 16.93 13.80 -7.99
CA GLY A 42 17.68 15.05 -8.04
C GLY A 42 18.14 15.58 -6.67
N SER A 43 17.48 15.14 -5.59
CA SER A 43 17.80 15.49 -4.19
C SER A 43 18.72 14.49 -3.50
N GLY A 44 19.20 13.46 -4.22
CA GLY A 44 20.20 12.51 -3.72
C GLY A 44 19.66 11.15 -3.27
N MET A 45 18.42 10.78 -3.63
CA MET A 45 17.94 9.41 -3.54
C MET A 45 18.83 8.49 -4.39
N TYR A 46 19.20 7.33 -3.84
CA TYR A 46 20.09 6.39 -4.51
C TYR A 46 19.30 5.42 -5.41
N VAL A 47 19.61 5.40 -6.71
CA VAL A 47 19.05 4.39 -7.62
C VAL A 47 19.97 3.17 -7.61
N HIS A 48 19.47 2.08 -7.03
CA HIS A 48 20.20 0.83 -6.83
C HIS A 48 19.72 -0.26 -7.81
N ILE A 49 20.63 -1.09 -8.28
CA ILE A 49 20.31 -2.29 -9.05
C ILE A 49 20.88 -3.46 -8.23
N PRO A 50 20.01 -4.32 -7.65
CA PRO A 50 20.49 -5.45 -6.87
C PRO A 50 21.20 -6.46 -7.76
N ASP A 51 22.16 -7.18 -7.17
CA ASP A 51 22.89 -8.25 -7.85
C ASP A 51 21.96 -9.41 -8.23
N ASP A 52 22.25 -10.07 -9.36
CA ASP A 52 21.44 -11.18 -9.86
C ASP A 52 21.38 -12.37 -8.87
N ASP A 53 22.47 -12.63 -8.14
CA ASP A 53 22.52 -13.65 -7.09
C ASP A 53 21.58 -13.32 -5.91
N THR A 54 21.48 -12.04 -5.56
CA THR A 54 20.53 -11.54 -4.55
C THR A 54 19.10 -11.70 -5.06
N PHE A 55 18.84 -11.29 -6.31
CA PHE A 55 17.53 -11.44 -6.94
C PHE A 55 17.05 -12.89 -6.95
N GLU A 56 17.88 -13.85 -7.34
CA GLU A 56 17.54 -15.27 -7.33
C GLU A 56 17.31 -15.82 -5.91
N THR A 57 18.05 -15.31 -4.93
CA THR A 57 17.83 -15.64 -3.51
C THR A 57 16.45 -15.20 -3.04
N VAL A 58 16.06 -13.97 -3.32
CA VAL A 58 14.73 -13.44 -2.97
C VAL A 58 13.63 -14.15 -3.74
N ARG A 59 13.82 -14.39 -5.05
CA ARG A 59 12.88 -15.14 -5.89
C ARG A 59 12.61 -16.53 -5.33
N ARG A 60 13.63 -17.21 -4.82
CA ARG A 60 13.48 -18.51 -4.14
C ARG A 60 12.72 -18.37 -2.82
N ALA A 61 13.01 -17.35 -2.02
CA ALA A 61 12.27 -17.11 -0.77
C ALA A 61 10.77 -16.86 -1.04
N ALA A 62 10.45 -16.06 -2.06
CA ALA A 62 9.08 -15.82 -2.53
C ALA A 62 8.39 -17.10 -3.01
N LYS A 63 9.13 -18.00 -3.68
CA LYS A 63 8.59 -19.30 -4.10
C LYS A 63 8.26 -20.18 -2.90
N GLU A 64 9.09 -20.15 -1.86
CA GLU A 64 8.90 -20.95 -0.66
C GLU A 64 7.87 -20.36 0.31
N SER A 65 7.61 -19.06 0.29
CA SER A 65 6.50 -18.44 1.03
C SER A 65 5.16 -18.66 0.32
N GLY A 66 5.18 -18.87 -1.00
CA GLY A 66 4.00 -19.09 -1.82
C GLY A 66 3.50 -17.82 -2.53
N ASP A 67 4.15 -16.68 -2.29
CA ASP A 67 3.74 -15.37 -2.79
C ASP A 67 4.30 -15.05 -4.19
N LEU A 68 5.23 -15.85 -4.72
CA LEU A 68 5.87 -15.58 -6.03
C LEU A 68 4.87 -15.39 -7.19
N ALA A 69 3.68 -15.99 -7.12
CA ALA A 69 2.68 -15.86 -8.17
C ALA A 69 1.99 -14.47 -8.18
N GLU A 70 1.99 -13.78 -7.05
CA GLU A 70 1.39 -12.45 -6.86
C GLU A 70 2.41 -11.33 -7.08
N LEU A 71 3.72 -11.65 -7.05
CA LEU A 71 4.80 -10.68 -7.18
C LEU A 71 5.26 -10.51 -8.64
N SER A 72 5.43 -9.26 -9.04
CA SER A 72 6.10 -8.86 -10.27
C SER A 72 7.63 -8.97 -10.15
N GLU A 73 8.33 -8.81 -11.28
CA GLU A 73 9.80 -8.72 -11.25
C GLU A 73 10.29 -7.48 -10.49
N THR A 74 9.59 -6.35 -10.61
CA THR A 74 9.86 -5.11 -9.86
C THR A 74 9.83 -5.38 -8.36
N ASP A 75 8.79 -6.08 -7.88
CA ASP A 75 8.59 -6.35 -6.46
C ASP A 75 9.72 -7.21 -5.87
N VAL A 76 10.08 -8.29 -6.57
CA VAL A 76 11.18 -9.17 -6.17
C VAL A 76 12.51 -8.40 -6.16
N ARG A 77 12.74 -7.50 -7.12
CA ARG A 77 13.94 -6.66 -7.16
C ARG A 77 13.95 -5.58 -6.08
N LEU A 78 12.80 -5.04 -5.67
CA LEU A 78 12.70 -4.12 -4.54
C LEU A 78 13.08 -4.80 -3.22
N VAL A 79 12.54 -6.00 -2.97
CA VAL A 79 12.90 -6.79 -1.79
C VAL A 79 14.39 -7.19 -1.84
N ALA A 80 14.92 -7.53 -3.01
CA ALA A 80 16.35 -7.80 -3.19
C ALA A 80 17.23 -6.57 -2.90
N ALA A 81 16.82 -5.38 -3.37
CA ALA A 81 17.51 -4.13 -3.08
C ALA A 81 17.51 -3.81 -1.57
N ALA A 82 16.38 -4.02 -0.89
CA ALA A 82 16.29 -3.83 0.56
C ALA A 82 17.19 -4.82 1.32
N PHE A 83 17.20 -6.08 0.90
CA PHE A 83 18.05 -7.12 1.48
C PHE A 83 19.55 -6.83 1.29
N GLU A 84 19.97 -6.42 0.09
CA GLU A 84 21.38 -6.15 -0.23
C GLU A 84 21.92 -4.91 0.51
N LEU A 85 21.07 -3.89 0.68
CA LEU A 85 21.43 -2.63 1.32
C LEU A 85 21.26 -2.63 2.84
N ASP A 86 20.80 -3.74 3.44
CA ASP A 86 20.41 -3.81 4.86
C ASP A 86 19.48 -2.65 5.24
N ALA A 87 18.45 -2.45 4.41
CA ALA A 87 17.55 -1.31 4.43
C ALA A 87 16.12 -1.72 4.77
N VAL A 88 15.35 -0.76 5.28
CA VAL A 88 13.92 -0.92 5.54
C VAL A 88 13.16 -0.77 4.22
N LEU A 89 12.39 -1.78 3.84
CA LEU A 89 11.50 -1.73 2.67
C LEU A 89 10.26 -0.91 3.03
N VAL A 90 9.95 0.10 2.22
CA VAL A 90 8.73 0.92 2.38
C VAL A 90 7.74 0.48 1.31
N THR A 91 6.67 -0.23 1.71
CA THR A 91 5.64 -0.74 0.81
C THR A 91 4.32 -0.96 1.55
N ASP A 92 3.20 -0.93 0.83
CA ASP A 92 1.89 -1.32 1.35
C ASP A 92 1.41 -2.69 0.83
N ASP A 93 2.24 -3.40 0.05
CA ASP A 93 1.92 -4.72 -0.49
C ASP A 93 2.20 -5.86 0.51
N TYR A 94 1.19 -6.71 0.74
CA TYR A 94 1.29 -7.82 1.68
C TYR A 94 2.16 -8.99 1.19
N ALA A 95 2.20 -9.25 -0.11
CA ALA A 95 3.05 -10.30 -0.67
C ALA A 95 4.53 -9.91 -0.52
N MET A 96 4.87 -8.64 -0.75
CA MET A 96 6.22 -8.11 -0.50
C MET A 96 6.60 -8.20 0.98
N GLN A 97 5.68 -7.83 1.88
CA GLN A 97 5.88 -7.94 3.33
C GLN A 97 6.18 -9.38 3.78
N ASN A 98 5.43 -10.37 3.28
CA ASN A 98 5.65 -11.79 3.61
C ASN A 98 7.06 -12.26 3.22
N VAL A 99 7.52 -11.87 2.03
CA VAL A 99 8.85 -12.25 1.53
C VAL A 99 9.94 -11.52 2.32
N ALA A 100 9.76 -10.24 2.61
CA ALA A 100 10.67 -9.46 3.43
C ALA A 100 10.82 -10.04 4.84
N GLU A 101 9.72 -10.39 5.51
CA GLU A 101 9.73 -11.04 6.83
C GLU A 101 10.51 -12.35 6.80
N LYS A 102 10.29 -13.18 5.79
CA LYS A 102 11.02 -14.45 5.61
C LYS A 102 12.53 -14.26 5.46
N LEU A 103 12.95 -13.14 4.88
CA LEU A 103 14.35 -12.78 4.68
C LEU A 103 14.94 -11.96 5.83
N ASN A 104 14.15 -11.63 6.86
CA ASN A 104 14.50 -10.71 7.95
C ASN A 104 14.84 -9.31 7.44
N VAL A 105 14.14 -8.84 6.41
CA VAL A 105 14.16 -7.46 5.95
C VAL A 105 13.08 -6.70 6.69
N ASP A 106 13.46 -5.61 7.36
CA ASP A 106 12.51 -4.73 8.05
C ASP A 106 11.58 -4.04 7.04
N VAL A 107 10.30 -3.88 7.41
CA VAL A 107 9.30 -3.24 6.57
C VAL A 107 8.63 -2.09 7.31
N GLU A 108 8.49 -0.95 6.63
CA GLU A 108 7.65 0.16 7.05
C GLU A 108 6.45 0.27 6.12
N VAL A 109 5.25 0.12 6.69
CA VAL A 109 4.00 0.28 5.94
C VAL A 109 3.69 1.76 5.82
N ILE A 110 3.34 2.20 4.60
CA ILE A 110 2.97 3.59 4.35
C ILE A 110 1.69 3.87 5.13
N ALA A 111 1.80 4.78 6.12
CA ALA A 111 0.64 5.29 6.81
C ALA A 111 -0.23 6.03 5.79
N ARG A 112 -1.30 5.36 5.33
CA ARG A 112 -2.34 6.05 4.58
C ARG A 112 -2.94 7.06 5.54
N GLU A 113 -2.94 8.35 5.17
CA GLU A 113 -3.94 9.29 5.66
C GLU A 113 -5.30 8.82 5.16
N GLY A 114 -5.79 7.72 5.73
CA GLY A 114 -7.11 7.20 5.47
C GLY A 114 -8.13 8.13 6.13
N ILE A 115 -9.17 8.45 5.38
CA ILE A 115 -10.37 9.14 5.87
C ILE A 115 -10.76 8.60 7.26
N GLU A 116 -10.73 9.46 8.29
CA GLU A 116 -11.14 9.14 9.66
C GLU A 116 -12.67 8.91 9.80
N GLU A 117 -13.46 9.08 8.74
CA GLU A 117 -14.91 8.84 8.79
C GLU A 117 -15.23 7.34 8.74
N GLN A 118 -15.42 6.74 9.92
CA GLN A 118 -16.44 5.70 10.06
C GLN A 118 -17.80 6.35 9.77
N ARG A 119 -18.34 6.13 8.57
CA ARG A 119 -19.66 6.64 8.21
C ARG A 119 -20.73 5.81 8.89
N ASP A 120 -21.33 6.35 9.94
CA ASP A 120 -22.56 5.82 10.53
C ASP A 120 -23.71 5.96 9.52
N TRP A 121 -24.08 4.86 8.89
CA TRP A 121 -25.18 4.82 7.95
C TRP A 121 -26.51 4.83 8.72
N ARG A 122 -27.30 5.89 8.52
CA ARG A 122 -28.64 5.99 9.09
C ARG A 122 -29.69 5.60 8.05
N PHE A 123 -30.71 4.88 8.48
CA PHE A 123 -31.79 4.37 7.65
C PHE A 123 -33.08 5.12 7.97
N GLN A 124 -33.75 5.68 6.96
CA GLN A 124 -35.00 6.40 7.13
C GLN A 124 -36.18 5.63 6.56
N CYS A 125 -37.23 5.46 7.37
CA CYS A 125 -38.49 4.88 6.94
C CYS A 125 -39.18 5.77 5.90
N GLN A 126 -39.53 5.19 4.75
CA GLN A 126 -40.18 5.88 3.65
C GLN A 126 -41.66 6.23 3.92
N GLY A 127 -42.28 5.59 4.92
CA GLY A 127 -43.67 5.85 5.30
C GLY A 127 -43.83 6.91 6.39
N CYS A 128 -43.13 6.75 7.51
CA CYS A 128 -43.29 7.61 8.70
C CYS A 128 -42.10 8.55 8.97
N GLY A 129 -41.04 8.48 8.17
CA GLY A 129 -39.88 9.37 8.26
C GLY A 129 -38.93 9.11 9.43
N ARG A 130 -39.18 8.11 10.28
CA ARG A 130 -38.31 7.76 11.42
C ARG A 130 -36.97 7.21 10.97
N GLU A 131 -35.95 7.49 11.75
CA GLU A 131 -34.57 7.11 11.48
C GLU A 131 -34.12 5.99 12.43
N PHE A 132 -33.27 5.10 11.92
CA PHE A 132 -32.72 3.96 12.62
C PHE A 132 -31.23 3.85 12.30
N ASP A 133 -30.44 3.41 13.27
CA ASP A 133 -28.98 3.26 13.11
C ASP A 133 -28.60 1.84 12.62
N GLU A 134 -29.60 0.99 12.37
CA GLU A 134 -29.45 -0.38 11.86
C GLU A 134 -30.40 -0.61 10.68
N GLU A 135 -29.96 -1.40 9.71
CA GLU A 135 -30.83 -1.87 8.62
C GLU A 135 -31.85 -2.87 9.16
N LYS A 136 -33.13 -2.62 8.89
CA LYS A 136 -34.23 -3.52 9.25
C LYS A 136 -35.07 -3.79 8.01
N GLU A 137 -35.53 -5.02 7.86
CA GLU A 137 -36.36 -5.43 6.71
C GLU A 137 -37.61 -4.54 6.58
N ARG A 138 -38.19 -4.13 7.71
CA ARG A 138 -39.35 -3.23 7.76
C ARG A 138 -39.33 -2.32 8.99
N CYS A 139 -39.92 -1.15 8.83
CA CYS A 139 -40.13 -0.22 9.93
C CYS A 139 -40.99 -0.87 11.04
N PRO A 140 -40.50 -0.99 12.29
CA PRO A 140 -41.25 -1.61 13.39
C PRO A 140 -42.47 -0.79 13.83
N ILE A 141 -42.63 0.43 13.31
CA ILE A 141 -43.70 1.36 13.70
C ILE A 141 -44.85 1.36 12.69
N CYS A 142 -44.55 1.37 11.39
CA CYS A 142 -45.56 1.48 10.33
C CYS A 142 -45.47 0.40 9.25
N GLY A 143 -44.48 -0.50 9.33
CA GLY A 143 -44.33 -1.63 8.42
C GLY A 143 -43.80 -1.30 7.03
N SER A 144 -43.52 -0.02 6.73
CA SER A 144 -42.94 0.44 5.46
C SER A 144 -41.44 0.12 5.36
N GLU A 145 -40.90 0.15 4.13
CA GLU A 145 -39.48 -0.08 3.86
C GLU A 145 -38.60 1.07 4.38
N LEU A 146 -37.35 0.73 4.71
CA LEU A 146 -36.32 1.68 5.10
C LEU A 146 -35.43 1.99 3.88
N ALA A 147 -35.02 3.24 3.71
CA ALA A 147 -34.01 3.62 2.73
C ALA A 147 -32.77 4.19 3.42
N ARG A 148 -31.60 3.88 2.86
CA ARG A 148 -30.32 4.43 3.33
C ARG A 148 -30.30 5.94 3.11
N LYS A 149 -30.05 6.69 4.17
CA LYS A 149 -29.83 8.14 4.08
C LYS A 149 -28.35 8.39 3.85
N ASN A 150 -28.00 9.23 2.88
CA ASN A 150 -26.62 9.69 2.77
C ASN A 150 -26.28 10.45 4.07
N PRO A 151 -25.15 10.12 4.72
CA PRO A 151 -24.66 10.95 5.81
C PRO A 151 -24.40 12.35 5.25
N SER A 152 -24.86 13.37 5.98
CA SER A 152 -24.59 14.78 5.67
C SER A 152 -23.24 15.18 6.23
#